data_AF-A0A1T4MC50-F1
#
_entry.id   AF-A0A1T4MC50-F1
#
_cell.length_a   1.000
_cell.length_b   1.000
_cell.length_c   1.000
_cell.angle_alpha   90.00
_cell.angle_beta   90.00
_cell.angle_gamma   90.00
#
_symmetry.space_group_name_H-M   'P 1'
#
loop_
_entity.id
_entity.type
_entity.pdbx_description
1 polymer ?
#
loop_
_entity_poly.entity_id
_entity_poly.type
_entity_poly.pdbx_seq_one_letter_code
_entity_poly.pdbx_strand_id
1 'polypeptide(L)'
;MKNESKETDILYLREMIYYAEKVEERLNTALRYNIPLDDEMVLDSLVMNIGQIGEQLDEQKLSSKIKEKYSSCIPWKEVKNFRNLAYHAYGKINKAEVMEIVKNDIPVLIENLYFIVRKELEE
;
A
#
# COMPACT_ATOMS: atom_id res chain seq x y z
N MET A 1 -8.49 -24.22 6.76
CA MET A 1 -8.82 -24.05 5.34
C MET A 1 -8.69 -22.58 5.03
N LYS A 2 -7.81 -22.18 4.10
CA LYS A 2 -7.69 -20.77 3.70
C LYS A 2 -9.04 -20.32 3.13
N ASN A 3 -9.52 -19.16 3.53
CA ASN A 3 -10.75 -18.59 3.00
C ASN A 3 -10.42 -17.93 1.66
N GLU A 4 -10.11 -18.75 0.65
CA GLU A 4 -9.79 -18.32 -0.72
C GLU A 4 -11.08 -18.00 -1.48
N SER A 5 -11.92 -17.13 -0.91
CA SER A 5 -13.07 -16.60 -1.63
C SER A 5 -12.67 -15.33 -2.38
N LYS A 6 -13.14 -15.23 -3.62
CA LYS A 6 -12.97 -14.04 -4.47
C LYS A 6 -13.40 -12.74 -3.78
N GLU A 7 -14.48 -12.79 -3.00
CA GLU A 7 -14.97 -11.67 -2.20
C GLU A 7 -13.96 -11.23 -1.13
N THR A 8 -13.29 -12.19 -0.48
CA THR A 8 -12.26 -11.90 0.53
C THR A 8 -11.03 -11.26 -0.11
N ASP A 9 -10.62 -11.73 -1.29
CA ASP A 9 -9.51 -11.10 -2.03
C ASP A 9 -9.84 -9.67 -2.45
N ILE A 10 -11.06 -9.43 -2.97
CA ILE A 10 -11.53 -8.09 -3.32
C ILE A 10 -11.54 -7.18 -2.09
N LEU A 11 -11.90 -7.68 -0.91
CA LEU A 11 -11.83 -6.92 0.33
C LEU A 11 -10.40 -6.46 0.63
N TYR A 12 -9.41 -7.37 0.59
CA TYR A 12 -8.02 -7.01 0.84
C TYR A 12 -7.45 -6.03 -0.20
N LEU A 13 -7.80 -6.19 -1.47
CA LEU A 13 -7.42 -5.23 -2.52
C LEU A 13 -8.02 -3.84 -2.25
N ARG A 14 -9.29 -3.77 -1.81
CA ARG A 14 -9.93 -2.49 -1.45
C ARG A 14 -9.33 -1.86 -0.20
N GLU A 15 -8.92 -2.66 0.78
CA GLU A 15 -8.15 -2.16 1.94
C GLU A 15 -6.81 -1.56 1.48
N MET A 16 -6.09 -2.21 0.57
CA MET A 16 -4.86 -1.65 -0.01
C MET A 16 -5.10 -0.31 -0.71
N ILE A 17 -6.18 -0.20 -1.50
CA ILE A 17 -6.58 1.06 -2.14
C ILE A 17 -6.84 2.14 -1.08
N TYR A 18 -7.64 1.82 -0.06
CA TYR A 18 -7.97 2.77 1.01
C TYR A 18 -6.71 3.35 1.67
N TYR A 19 -5.75 2.51 2.04
CA TYR A 19 -4.50 2.99 2.65
C TYR A 19 -3.61 3.74 1.67
N ALA A 20 -3.58 3.35 0.39
CA ALA A 20 -2.83 4.06 -0.63
C ALA A 20 -3.41 5.46 -0.89
N GLU A 21 -4.74 5.60 -0.97
CA GLU A 21 -5.40 6.92 -1.07
C GLU A 21 -5.17 7.77 0.18
N LYS A 22 -5.11 7.15 1.37
CA LYS A 22 -4.73 7.85 2.60
C LYS A 22 -3.31 8.40 2.52
N VAL A 23 -2.36 7.69 1.91
CA VAL A 23 -1.00 8.21 1.69
C VAL A 23 -1.04 9.48 0.84
N GLU A 24 -1.77 9.48 -0.27
CA GLU A 24 -1.94 10.67 -1.12
C GLU A 24 -2.64 11.82 -0.38
N GLU A 25 -3.69 11.53 0.40
CA GLU A 25 -4.41 12.51 1.21
C GLU A 25 -3.48 13.19 2.22
N ARG A 26 -2.62 12.41 2.89
CA ARG A 26 -1.65 12.93 3.86
C ARG A 26 -0.60 13.82 3.21
N LEU A 27 -0.05 13.40 2.07
CA LEU A 27 0.87 14.23 1.29
C LEU A 27 0.21 15.55 0.88
N ASN A 28 -0.99 15.48 0.30
CA ASN A 28 -1.73 16.66 -0.16
C ASN A 28 -2.10 17.60 0.98
N THR A 29 -2.41 17.06 2.16
CA THR A 29 -2.68 17.85 3.37
C THR A 29 -1.43 18.58 3.83
N ALA A 30 -0.29 17.89 3.91
CA ALA A 30 0.98 18.51 4.31
C ALA A 30 1.36 19.65 3.35
N LEU A 31 1.27 19.42 2.04
CA LEU A 31 1.53 20.43 1.02
C LEU A 31 0.56 21.62 1.13
N ARG A 32 -0.75 21.38 1.30
CA ARG A 32 -1.77 22.43 1.42
C ARG A 32 -1.50 23.37 2.59
N TYR A 33 -1.05 22.82 3.72
CA TYR A 33 -0.80 23.58 4.95
C TYR A 33 0.67 23.97 5.13
N ASN A 34 1.53 23.77 4.13
CA ASN A 34 2.97 24.02 4.20
C ASN A 34 3.65 23.34 5.40
N ILE A 35 3.18 22.16 5.78
CA ILE A 35 3.83 21.32 6.80
C ILE A 35 5.06 20.70 6.14
N PRO A 36 6.26 20.80 6.74
CA PRO A 36 7.45 20.15 6.21
C PRO A 36 7.22 18.65 6.00
N LEU A 37 7.60 18.11 4.85
CA LEU A 37 7.44 16.67 4.58
C LEU A 37 8.40 15.80 5.42
N ASP A 38 9.37 16.43 6.06
CA ASP A 38 10.31 15.80 6.97
C ASP A 38 9.89 15.92 8.45
N ASP A 39 8.70 16.51 8.69
CA ASP A 39 8.00 16.51 9.97
C ASP A 39 7.69 15.08 10.39
N GLU A 40 7.91 14.80 11.68
CA GLU A 40 7.77 13.46 12.24
C GLU A 40 6.33 12.95 12.15
N MET A 41 5.33 13.81 12.39
CA MET A 41 3.92 13.41 12.31
C MET A 41 3.51 13.08 10.88
N VAL A 42 4.04 13.82 9.90
CA VAL A 42 3.80 13.54 8.47
C VAL A 42 4.44 12.21 8.10
N LEU A 43 5.72 12.02 8.42
CA LEU A 43 6.45 10.79 8.11
C LEU A 43 5.83 9.57 8.76
N ASP A 44 5.50 9.64 10.05
CA ASP A 44 4.86 8.54 10.79
C ASP A 44 3.50 8.19 10.18
N SER A 45 2.71 9.20 9.78
CA SER A 45 1.44 8.97 9.13
C SER A 45 1.61 8.28 7.77
N LEU A 46 2.56 8.72 6.95
CA LEU A 46 2.85 8.11 5.64
C LEU A 46 3.31 6.66 5.82
N VAL A 47 4.30 6.43 6.68
CA VAL A 47 4.88 5.12 6.96
C VAL A 47 3.84 4.14 7.52
N MET A 48 2.96 4.59 8.40
CA MET A 48 1.90 3.73 8.94
C MET A 48 0.94 3.27 7.84
N ASN A 49 0.47 4.17 6.97
CA ASN A 49 -0.43 3.80 5.88
C ASN A 49 0.27 2.89 4.86
N ILE A 50 1.53 3.19 4.50
CA ILE A 50 2.36 2.33 3.63
C ILE A 50 2.49 0.92 4.25
N GLY A 51 2.72 0.83 5.56
CA GLY A 51 2.78 -0.44 6.26
C GLY A 51 1.49 -1.24 6.20
N GLN A 52 0.33 -0.57 6.32
CA GLN A 52 -0.99 -1.21 6.23
C GLN A 52 -1.30 -1.78 4.84
N ILE A 53 -0.76 -1.18 3.77
CA ILE A 53 -0.83 -1.73 2.42
C ILE A 53 -0.11 -3.08 2.38
N GLY A 54 1.16 -3.12 2.83
CA GLY A 54 1.96 -4.35 2.84
C GLY A 54 1.38 -5.44 3.76
N GLU A 55 0.69 -5.04 4.83
CA GLU A 55 0.03 -5.94 5.77
C GLU A 55 -1.13 -6.73 5.14
N GLN A 56 -1.73 -6.27 4.04
CA GLN A 56 -2.75 -7.04 3.31
C GLN A 56 -2.15 -8.22 2.50
N LEU A 57 -0.83 -8.25 2.35
CA LEU A 57 -0.09 -9.31 1.64
C LEU A 57 0.45 -10.40 2.58
N ASP A 58 0.01 -10.40 3.84
CA ASP A 58 0.23 -11.53 4.74
C ASP A 58 -0.25 -12.85 4.11
N GLU A 59 0.41 -13.96 4.44
CA GLU A 59 0.13 -15.27 3.84
C GLU A 59 -1.27 -15.80 4.14
N GLN A 60 -1.91 -15.24 5.17
CA GLN A 60 -3.28 -15.57 5.58
C GLN A 60 -4.34 -14.66 4.94
N LYS A 61 -3.94 -13.62 4.20
CA LYS A 61 -4.85 -12.63 3.60
C LYS A 61 -4.97 -12.84 2.10
N LEU A 62 -4.44 -11.94 1.27
CA LEU A 62 -4.57 -12.00 -0.19
C LEU A 62 -4.08 -13.36 -0.71
N SER A 63 -4.93 -14.04 -1.48
CA SER A 63 -4.69 -15.40 -1.96
C SER A 63 -3.48 -15.46 -2.91
N SER A 64 -2.83 -16.64 -2.95
CA SER A 64 -1.76 -16.88 -3.93
C SER A 64 -2.29 -16.81 -5.37
N LYS A 65 -3.55 -17.21 -5.60
CA LYS A 65 -4.20 -17.14 -6.91
C LYS A 65 -4.19 -15.72 -7.48
N ILE A 66 -4.59 -14.72 -6.70
CA ILE A 66 -4.58 -13.31 -7.14
C ILE A 66 -3.14 -12.82 -7.33
N LYS A 67 -2.25 -13.13 -6.38
CA LYS A 67 -0.84 -12.72 -6.47
C LYS A 67 -0.16 -13.28 -7.72
N GLU A 68 -0.40 -14.55 -8.06
CA GLU A 68 0.14 -15.19 -9.25
C GLU A 68 -0.46 -14.60 -10.52
N LYS A 69 -1.80 -14.47 -10.58
CA LYS A 69 -2.54 -13.94 -11.75
C LYS A 69 -2.10 -12.54 -12.15
N TYR A 70 -1.76 -11.69 -11.18
CA TYR A 70 -1.40 -10.28 -11.39
C TYR A 70 0.05 -9.95 -11.05
N SER A 71 0.92 -10.96 -11.03
CA SER A 71 2.36 -10.80 -10.74
C SER A 71 3.10 -9.93 -11.77
N SER A 72 2.58 -9.80 -12.98
CA SER A 72 3.10 -8.89 -14.01
C SER A 72 2.63 -7.44 -13.85
N CYS A 73 1.57 -7.20 -13.09
CA CYS A 73 1.01 -5.86 -12.85
C CYS A 73 1.59 -5.24 -11.58
N ILE A 74 1.68 -6.01 -10.50
CA ILE A 74 2.15 -5.52 -9.20
C ILE A 74 3.32 -6.39 -8.72
N PRO A 75 4.48 -5.79 -8.37
CA PRO A 75 5.58 -6.50 -7.75
C PRO A 75 5.25 -6.81 -6.28
N TRP A 76 4.39 -7.80 -6.04
CA TRP A 76 3.84 -8.13 -4.71
C TRP A 76 4.89 -8.31 -3.61
N LYS A 77 6.09 -8.79 -3.96
CA LYS A 77 7.18 -8.96 -3.00
C LYS A 77 7.69 -7.61 -2.47
N GLU A 78 7.79 -6.61 -3.34
CA GLU A 78 8.22 -5.26 -2.98
C GLU A 78 7.13 -4.57 -2.16
N VAL A 79 5.87 -4.67 -2.58
CA VAL A 79 4.73 -4.14 -1.81
C VAL A 79 4.62 -4.82 -0.44
N LYS A 80 4.91 -6.12 -0.31
CA LYS A 80 4.92 -6.80 1.00
C LYS A 80 6.00 -6.23 1.92
N ASN A 81 7.14 -5.79 1.38
CA ASN A 81 8.20 -5.16 2.16
C ASN A 81 7.80 -3.78 2.72
N PHE A 82 6.74 -3.15 2.20
CA PHE A 82 6.21 -1.91 2.77
C PHE A 82 5.82 -2.07 4.24
N ARG A 83 5.37 -3.27 4.65
CA ARG A 83 5.11 -3.59 6.05
C ARG A 83 6.31 -3.29 6.94
N ASN A 84 7.52 -3.55 6.45
CA ASN A 84 8.76 -3.39 7.23
C ASN A 84 9.13 -1.91 7.44
N LEU A 85 8.66 -0.98 6.59
CA LEU A 85 8.86 0.46 6.80
C LEU A 85 8.23 0.91 8.12
N ALA A 86 7.03 0.41 8.44
CA ALA A 86 6.35 0.69 9.70
C ALA A 86 7.08 0.11 10.92
N TYR A 87 7.73 -1.04 10.78
CA TYR A 87 8.43 -1.71 11.88
C TYR A 87 9.89 -1.29 12.06
N HIS A 88 10.55 -0.76 11.02
CA HIS A 88 11.93 -0.23 11.11
C HIS A 88 12.00 1.24 11.55
N ALA A 89 10.85 1.90 11.73
CA ALA A 89 10.76 3.28 12.23
C ALA A 89 11.44 3.51 13.60
N TYR A 90 11.67 2.45 14.39
CA TYR A 90 12.34 2.55 15.69
C TYR A 90 13.85 2.89 15.62
N GLY A 91 14.51 2.83 14.44
CA GLY A 91 15.95 3.02 14.31
C GLY A 91 16.42 4.32 13.61
N LYS A 92 15.68 4.78 12.60
CA LYS A 92 15.74 6.06 11.85
C LYS A 92 15.06 5.82 10.51
N ILE A 93 13.89 6.42 10.29
CA ILE A 93 13.20 6.36 9.00
C ILE A 93 14.09 6.99 7.92
N ASN A 94 14.32 6.28 6.81
CA ASN A 94 14.95 6.85 5.64
C ASN A 94 13.94 7.72 4.90
N LYS A 95 13.97 9.03 5.18
CA LYS A 95 13.02 10.00 4.61
C LYS A 95 13.00 10.00 3.08
N ALA A 96 14.17 9.85 2.44
CA ALA A 96 14.27 9.83 0.99
C ALA A 96 13.54 8.62 0.40
N GLU A 97 13.70 7.44 1.01
CA GLU A 97 13.01 6.21 0.60
C GLU A 97 11.48 6.33 0.77
N VAL A 98 11.01 6.87 1.89
CA VAL A 98 9.57 7.11 2.09
C VAL A 98 9.02 8.04 1.02
N MET A 99 9.73 9.13 0.71
CA MET A 99 9.27 10.08 -0.30
C MET A 99 9.28 9.50 -1.72
N GLU A 100 10.24 8.62 -2.04
CA GLU A 100 10.28 7.88 -3.31
C GLU A 100 9.02 7.03 -3.46
N ILE A 101 8.70 6.22 -2.44
CA ILE A 101 7.52 5.35 -2.43
C ILE A 101 6.24 6.18 -2.58
N VAL A 102 6.10 7.24 -1.79
CA VAL A 102 4.90 8.09 -1.80
C VAL A 102 4.67 8.76 -3.16
N LYS A 103 5.74 9.23 -3.82
CA LYS A 103 5.61 9.99 -5.07
C LYS A 103 5.54 9.12 -6.32
N ASN A 104 6.23 7.98 -6.31
CA ASN A 104 6.44 7.18 -7.52
C ASN A 104 5.68 5.85 -7.45
N ASP A 105 5.72 5.14 -6.33
CA ASP A 105 5.16 3.79 -6.24
C ASP A 105 3.67 3.79 -5.90
N ILE A 106 3.23 4.66 -5.00
CA ILE A 106 1.84 4.69 -4.52
C ILE A 106 0.85 5.04 -5.64
N PRO A 107 1.06 6.06 -6.50
CA PRO A 107 0.13 6.37 -7.58
C PRO A 107 -0.04 5.20 -8.56
N VAL A 108 1.07 4.57 -8.94
CA VAL A 108 1.08 3.40 -9.84
C VAL A 108 0.40 2.21 -9.19
N LEU A 109 0.60 2.00 -7.89
CA LEU A 109 -0.07 0.93 -7.14
C LEU A 109 -1.59 1.14 -7.11
N ILE A 110 -2.08 2.36 -6.90
CA ILE A 110 -3.52 2.67 -6.89
C ILE A 110 -4.15 2.31 -8.24
N GLU A 111 -3.54 2.74 -9.35
CA GLU A 111 -4.04 2.44 -10.70
C GLU A 111 -4.14 0.93 -10.94
N ASN A 112 -3.09 0.19 -10.59
CA ASN A 112 -3.05 -1.26 -10.74
C ASN A 112 -4.07 -1.98 -9.85
N LEU A 113 -4.25 -1.56 -8.60
CA LEU A 113 -5.24 -2.14 -7.70
C LEU A 113 -6.66 -1.92 -8.21
N TYR A 114 -6.99 -0.73 -8.69
CA TYR A 114 -8.29 -0.46 -9.31
C TYR A 114 -8.53 -1.31 -10.56
N PHE A 115 -7.51 -1.46 -11.41
CA PHE A 115 -7.59 -2.34 -12.57
C PHE A 115 -7.92 -3.78 -12.17
N ILE A 116 -7.23 -4.32 -11.17
CA ILE A 116 -7.46 -5.69 -10.67
C ILE A 116 -8.87 -5.83 -10.11
N VAL A 117 -9.31 -4.90 -9.24
CA VAL A 117 -10.64 -4.97 -8.62
C VAL A 117 -11.75 -4.94 -9.69
N ARG A 118 -11.65 -4.07 -10.70
CA ARG A 118 -12.63 -4.02 -11.79
C ARG A 118 -12.67 -5.34 -12.57
N LYS A 119 -11.50 -5.85 -12.95
CA LYS A 119 -11.40 -7.10 -13.70
C LYS A 119 -11.95 -8.30 -12.92
N GLU A 120 -11.66 -8.39 -11.63
CA GLU A 120 -12.24 -9.44 -10.79
C GLU A 120 -13.75 -9.24 -10.61
N LEU A 121 -14.31 -8.03 -10.62
CA LEU A 121 -15.76 -7.87 -10.53
C LEU A 121 -16.52 -8.22 -11.82
N GLU A 122 -15.84 -8.15 -12.97
CA GLU A 122 -16.42 -8.45 -14.29
C GLU A 122 -16.33 -9.94 -14.66
N GLU A 123 -15.33 -10.66 -14.16
CA GLU A 123 -15.17 -12.12 -14.30
C GLU A 123 -16.13 -12.92 -13.38
#